data_AF-A0A1F8NTQ4-F1
#
_entry.id   AF-A0A1F8NTQ4-F1
#
_cell.length_a   1.000
_cell.length_b   1.000
_cell.length_c   1.000
_cell.angle_alpha   90.00
_cell.angle_beta   90.00
_cell.angle_gamma   90.00
#
_symmetry.space_group_name_H-M   'P 1'
#
loop_
_entity.id
_entity.type
_entity.pdbx_description
1 polymer ?
#
loop_
_entity_poly.entity_id
_entity_poly.type
_entity_poly.pdbx_seq_one_letter_code
_entity_poly.pdbx_strand_id
1 'polypeptide(L)'
;MEGMQIVAEMMALAARTAPKAVGHDFVVIEALSGKDVRRLGQAMIDHGKKKGIPGFERDGQNVVDSQAVVLIGIKDAEVADLNCGACGAETCIAINTHEGEFKGPNCALRHLDLGIAIGSAVKTASILNADNRVMYRVGVVARQLGLIDADFV
;
A
#
# COMPACT_ATOMS: atom_id res chain seq x y z
N MET A 1 -16.58 8.53 12.25
CA MET A 1 -17.29 7.61 13.16
C MET A 1 -16.30 6.56 13.66
N GLU A 2 -16.37 6.18 14.93
CA GLU A 2 -15.48 5.15 15.52
C GLU A 2 -15.54 3.81 14.75
N GLY A 3 -16.71 3.45 14.20
CA GLY A 3 -16.89 2.23 13.41
C GLY A 3 -15.95 2.09 12.20
N MET A 4 -15.61 3.18 11.50
CA MET A 4 -14.69 3.08 10.37
C MET A 4 -13.23 2.86 10.80
N GLN A 5 -12.85 3.35 11.97
CA GLN A 5 -11.54 3.06 12.52
C GLN A 5 -11.42 1.59 12.88
N ILE A 6 -12.44 1.01 13.52
CA ILE A 6 -12.49 -0.42 13.83
C ILE A 6 -12.40 -1.25 12.55
N VAL A 7 -13.14 -0.88 11.50
CA VAL A 7 -13.05 -1.59 10.20
C VAL A 7 -11.63 -1.52 9.64
N ALA A 8 -10.98 -0.35 9.66
CA ALA A 8 -9.61 -0.20 9.19
C ALA A 8 -8.61 -1.07 9.97
N GLU A 9 -8.77 -1.17 11.30
CA GLU A 9 -7.96 -2.04 12.16
C GLU A 9 -8.20 -3.53 11.84
N MET A 10 -9.44 -3.93 11.58
CA MET A 10 -9.77 -5.31 11.15
C MET A 10 -9.20 -5.64 9.76
N MET A 11 -9.25 -4.68 8.83
CA MET A 11 -8.60 -4.80 7.51
C MET A 11 -7.09 -4.99 7.66
N ALA A 12 -6.45 -4.20 8.54
CA ALA A 12 -5.02 -4.29 8.82
C ALA A 12 -4.65 -5.66 9.41
N LEU A 13 -5.44 -6.17 10.36
CA LEU A 13 -5.26 -7.51 10.92
C LEU A 13 -5.34 -8.59 9.82
N ALA A 14 -6.36 -8.52 8.96
CA ALA A 14 -6.53 -9.49 7.87
C ALA A 14 -5.37 -9.46 6.86
N ALA A 15 -4.85 -8.27 6.53
CA ALA A 15 -3.68 -8.12 5.67
C ALA A 15 -2.41 -8.70 6.30
N ARG A 16 -2.21 -8.49 7.62
CA ARG A 16 -1.07 -9.02 8.38
C ARG A 16 -1.05 -10.54 8.39
N THR A 17 -2.20 -11.18 8.59
CA THR A 17 -2.29 -12.65 8.70
C THR A 17 -2.43 -13.36 7.36
N ALA A 18 -2.41 -12.63 6.25
CA ALA A 18 -2.58 -13.22 4.93
C ALA A 18 -1.38 -14.15 4.61
N PRO A 19 -1.55 -15.20 3.80
CA PRO A 19 -0.45 -16.12 3.47
C PRO A 19 0.62 -15.43 2.62
N LYS A 20 1.89 -15.84 2.81
CA LYS A 20 3.07 -15.27 2.13
C LYS A 20 3.96 -16.34 1.55
N ALA A 21 4.58 -16.04 0.42
CA ALA A 21 5.55 -16.91 -0.23
C ALA A 21 6.67 -17.27 0.75
N VAL A 22 6.94 -18.58 0.83
CA VAL A 22 7.95 -19.19 1.72
C VAL A 22 7.82 -18.81 3.20
N GLY A 23 6.65 -18.32 3.65
CA GLY A 23 6.42 -17.94 5.04
C GLY A 23 7.14 -16.68 5.51
N HIS A 24 7.75 -15.90 4.60
CA HIS A 24 8.45 -14.66 4.94
C HIS A 24 7.50 -13.46 4.79
N ASP A 25 7.31 -12.71 5.88
CA ASP A 25 6.46 -11.53 5.89
C ASP A 25 7.29 -10.25 5.78
N PHE A 26 7.07 -9.52 4.68
CA PHE A 26 7.66 -8.20 4.43
C PHE A 26 6.59 -7.09 4.37
N VAL A 27 5.34 -7.42 4.67
CA VAL A 27 4.24 -6.46 4.58
C VAL A 27 4.32 -5.46 5.73
N VAL A 28 4.14 -4.19 5.42
CA VAL A 28 4.01 -3.09 6.39
C VAL A 28 2.62 -2.48 6.24
N ILE A 29 2.01 -2.11 7.36
CA ILE A 29 0.58 -1.75 7.40
C ILE A 29 0.40 -0.60 8.36
N GLU A 30 -0.31 0.44 7.91
CA GLU A 30 -0.69 1.59 8.74
C GLU A 30 -2.18 1.91 8.54
N ALA A 31 -2.91 2.02 9.64
CA ALA A 31 -4.32 2.44 9.63
C ALA A 31 -4.42 3.90 10.06
N LEU A 32 -4.72 4.78 9.11
CA LEU A 32 -4.82 6.22 9.32
C LEU A 32 -6.27 6.61 9.59
N SER A 33 -6.46 7.58 10.49
CA SER A 33 -7.77 8.21 10.74
C SER A 33 -7.62 9.69 11.08
N GLY A 34 -8.73 10.42 11.07
CA GLY A 34 -8.79 11.80 11.57
C GLY A 34 -7.82 12.76 10.86
N LYS A 35 -6.85 13.29 11.61
CA LYS A 35 -5.92 14.32 11.11
C LYS A 35 -4.96 13.80 10.05
N ASP A 36 -4.55 12.53 10.13
CA ASP A 36 -3.55 11.97 9.23
C ASP A 36 -4.13 11.68 7.84
N VAL A 37 -5.40 11.26 7.78
CA VAL A 37 -6.16 11.14 6.52
C VAL A 37 -6.27 12.49 5.82
N ARG A 38 -6.65 13.56 6.54
CA ARG A 38 -6.71 14.91 5.97
C ARG A 38 -5.35 15.41 5.51
N ARG A 39 -4.30 15.19 6.30
CA ARG A 39 -2.92 15.54 5.94
C ARG A 39 -2.49 14.85 4.64
N LEU A 40 -2.76 13.55 4.52
CA LEU A 40 -2.46 12.77 3.32
C LEU A 40 -3.24 13.26 2.10
N GLY A 41 -4.55 13.42 2.22
CA GLY A 41 -5.40 13.88 1.12
C GLY A 41 -5.03 15.27 0.61
N GLN A 42 -4.76 16.22 1.51
CA GLN A 42 -4.30 17.55 1.12
C GLN A 42 -2.95 17.51 0.41
N ALA A 43 -2.00 16.72 0.91
CA ALA A 43 -0.70 16.57 0.27
C ALA A 43 -0.81 15.93 -1.12
N MET A 44 -1.76 15.01 -1.34
CA MET A 44 -2.03 14.45 -2.66
C MET A 44 -2.56 15.51 -3.64
N ILE A 45 -3.46 16.38 -3.18
CA ILE A 45 -3.95 17.51 -3.99
C ILE A 45 -2.81 18.44 -4.37
N ASP A 46 -1.96 18.81 -3.41
CA ASP A 46 -0.82 19.70 -3.65
C ASP A 46 0.22 19.05 -4.58
N HIS A 47 0.46 17.74 -4.41
CA HIS A 47 1.32 16.95 -5.29
C HIS A 47 0.80 16.96 -6.74
N GLY A 48 -0.50 16.72 -6.93
CA GLY A 48 -1.15 16.75 -8.24
C GLY A 48 -1.02 18.10 -8.94
N LYS A 49 -1.30 19.20 -8.22
CA LYS A 49 -1.14 20.56 -8.73
C LYS A 49 0.29 20.87 -9.13
N LYS A 50 1.27 20.51 -8.29
CA LYS A 50 2.69 20.76 -8.54
C LYS A 50 3.22 20.00 -9.75
N LYS A 51 2.72 18.79 -9.98
CA LYS A 51 3.17 17.91 -11.08
C LYS A 51 2.32 18.03 -12.35
N GLY A 52 1.19 18.73 -12.29
CA GLY A 52 0.23 18.81 -13.40
C GLY A 52 -0.41 17.46 -13.70
N ILE A 53 -0.67 16.64 -12.67
CA ILE A 53 -1.27 15.30 -12.81
C ILE A 53 -2.64 15.30 -12.11
N PRO A 54 -3.75 15.56 -12.85
CA PRO A 54 -5.09 15.71 -12.27
C PRO A 54 -5.59 14.48 -11.50
N GLY A 55 -5.03 13.29 -11.78
CA GLY A 55 -5.36 12.06 -11.07
C GLY A 55 -5.03 12.11 -9.57
N PHE A 56 -3.94 12.78 -9.18
CA PHE A 56 -3.59 12.95 -7.77
C PHE A 56 -4.53 13.92 -7.06
N GLU A 57 -5.00 14.97 -7.75
CA GLU A 57 -5.96 15.92 -7.18
C GLU A 57 -7.31 15.26 -6.90
N ARG A 58 -7.86 14.53 -7.89
CA ARG A 58 -9.11 13.79 -7.73
C ARG A 58 -9.00 12.75 -6.62
N ASP A 59 -7.95 11.93 -6.63
CA ASP A 59 -7.79 10.87 -5.65
C ASP A 59 -7.50 11.44 -4.25
N GLY A 60 -6.81 12.59 -4.16
CA GLY A 60 -6.59 13.31 -2.92
C GLY A 60 -7.88 13.84 -2.30
N GLN A 61 -8.80 14.35 -3.12
CA GLN A 61 -10.13 14.76 -2.64
C GLN A 61 -10.91 13.57 -2.07
N ASN A 62 -10.89 12.41 -2.74
CA ASN A 62 -11.52 11.19 -2.21
C ASN A 62 -10.93 10.78 -0.85
N VAL A 63 -9.62 10.97 -0.65
CA VAL A 63 -8.97 10.71 0.64
C VAL A 63 -9.41 11.72 1.70
N VAL A 64 -9.51 13.01 1.38
CA VAL A 64 -10.02 14.03 2.32
C VAL A 64 -11.44 13.69 2.79
N ASP A 65 -12.27 13.19 1.89
CA ASP A 65 -13.66 12.83 2.15
C ASP A 65 -13.81 11.45 2.85
N SER A 66 -12.71 10.69 2.96
CA SER A 66 -12.68 9.39 3.63
C SER A 66 -12.52 9.51 5.14
N GLN A 67 -13.10 8.56 5.88
CA GLN A 67 -12.99 8.52 7.35
C GLN A 67 -11.73 7.80 7.84
N ALA A 68 -11.21 6.87 7.05
CA ALA A 68 -10.02 6.09 7.35
C ALA A 68 -9.30 5.72 6.05
N VAL A 69 -8.00 5.47 6.13
CA VAL A 69 -7.17 4.94 5.03
C VAL A 69 -6.31 3.82 5.60
N VAL A 70 -6.27 2.67 4.93
CA VAL A 70 -5.34 1.59 5.27
C VAL A 70 -4.23 1.58 4.22
N LEU A 71 -3.02 1.89 4.64
CA LEU A 71 -1.81 1.77 3.82
C LEU A 71 -1.26 0.36 4.00
N ILE A 72 -1.00 -0.34 2.89
CA ILE A 72 -0.43 -1.68 2.89
C ILE A 72 0.70 -1.65 1.88
N GLY A 73 1.92 -1.92 2.31
CA GLY A 73 3.09 -1.92 1.45
C GLY A 73 4.04 -3.07 1.77
N ILE A 74 5.20 -3.06 1.14
CA ILE A 74 6.31 -3.97 1.42
C ILE A 74 7.59 -3.18 1.69
N LYS A 75 8.42 -3.70 2.60
CA LYS A 75 9.68 -3.08 3.01
C LYS A 75 10.80 -4.11 3.01
N ASP A 76 11.95 -3.74 2.42
CA ASP A 76 13.17 -4.55 2.35
C ASP A 76 12.86 -6.00 1.92
N ALA A 77 11.96 -6.13 0.95
CA ALA A 77 11.34 -7.39 0.59
C ALA A 77 12.30 -8.25 -0.23
N GLU A 78 13.12 -9.02 0.47
CA GLU A 78 14.10 -9.92 -0.11
C GLU A 78 13.46 -10.89 -1.11
N VAL A 79 14.25 -11.30 -2.10
CA VAL A 79 13.84 -12.28 -3.10
C VAL A 79 13.40 -13.58 -2.40
N ALA A 80 12.47 -14.32 -3.04
CA ALA A 80 12.07 -15.62 -2.52
C ALA A 80 13.12 -16.73 -2.71
N ASP A 81 14.23 -16.41 -3.39
CA ASP A 81 15.36 -17.30 -3.67
C ASP A 81 14.97 -18.60 -4.40
N LEU A 82 14.02 -18.49 -5.33
CA LEU A 82 13.52 -19.63 -6.12
C LEU A 82 14.04 -19.66 -7.56
N ASN A 83 14.78 -18.63 -8.01
CA ASN A 83 15.25 -18.50 -9.40
C ASN A 83 14.15 -18.80 -10.45
N CYS A 84 12.93 -18.33 -10.19
CA CYS A 84 11.73 -18.77 -10.90
C CYS A 84 11.50 -18.08 -12.27
N GLY A 85 12.38 -17.18 -12.70
CA GLY A 85 12.25 -16.49 -13.99
C GLY A 85 11.17 -15.40 -14.08
N ALA A 86 10.26 -15.28 -13.09
CA ALA A 86 9.12 -14.35 -13.16
C ALA A 86 9.51 -12.86 -13.20
N CYS A 87 10.73 -12.52 -12.79
CA CYS A 87 11.29 -11.17 -12.89
C CYS A 87 12.08 -10.94 -14.20
N GLY A 88 12.09 -11.91 -15.13
CA GLY A 88 12.78 -11.82 -16.41
C GLY A 88 14.27 -12.18 -16.38
N ALA A 89 14.76 -12.79 -15.30
CA ALA A 89 16.16 -13.21 -15.14
C ALA A 89 16.27 -14.69 -14.71
N GLU A 90 17.36 -15.36 -15.12
CA GLU A 90 17.62 -16.77 -14.76
C GLU A 90 17.83 -16.96 -13.26
N THR A 91 18.55 -16.03 -12.62
CA THR A 91 18.73 -15.98 -11.17
C THR A 91 18.01 -14.78 -10.58
N CYS A 92 17.68 -14.85 -9.28
CA CYS A 92 17.09 -13.73 -8.56
C CYS A 92 17.91 -12.44 -8.74
N ILE A 93 17.22 -11.36 -9.08
CA ILE A 93 17.82 -10.04 -9.33
C ILE A 93 18.14 -9.31 -8.02
N ALA A 94 19.06 -8.35 -8.11
CA ALA A 94 19.20 -7.33 -7.07
C ALA A 94 17.93 -6.47 -7.02
N ILE A 95 17.30 -6.40 -5.85
CA ILE A 95 16.09 -5.61 -5.60
C ILE A 95 16.43 -4.17 -5.18
N ASN A 96 15.44 -3.27 -5.27
CA ASN A 96 15.55 -1.89 -4.76
C ASN A 96 16.76 -1.10 -5.33
N THR A 97 17.18 -1.38 -6.56
CA THR A 97 18.32 -0.71 -7.23
C THR A 97 17.96 0.61 -7.91
N HIS A 98 16.68 0.94 -7.98
CA HIS A 98 16.14 2.18 -8.54
C HIS A 98 15.18 2.85 -7.54
N GLU A 99 15.25 4.17 -7.49
CA GLU A 99 14.41 5.04 -6.65
C GLU A 99 13.51 5.89 -7.55
N GLY A 100 12.22 5.56 -7.58
CA GLY A 100 11.18 6.28 -8.29
C GLY A 100 10.06 6.74 -7.35
N GLU A 101 8.80 6.70 -7.79
CA GLU A 101 7.65 6.83 -6.88
C GLU A 101 7.70 5.75 -5.77
N PHE A 102 8.19 4.57 -6.14
CA PHE A 102 8.54 3.44 -5.28
C PHE A 102 9.95 2.95 -5.60
N LYS A 103 10.53 2.16 -4.69
CA LYS A 103 11.77 1.45 -4.98
C LYS A 103 11.49 0.18 -5.74
N GLY A 104 12.32 -0.08 -6.75
CA GLY A 104 12.27 -1.30 -7.53
C GLY A 104 13.64 -1.63 -8.12
N PRO A 105 13.76 -2.73 -8.87
CA PRO A 105 12.74 -3.75 -9.08
C PRO A 105 12.46 -4.53 -7.79
N ASN A 106 11.29 -5.16 -7.69
CA ASN A 106 10.94 -6.04 -6.57
C ASN A 106 10.70 -7.47 -7.09
N CYS A 107 10.81 -8.45 -6.20
CA CYS A 107 10.50 -9.84 -6.54
C CYS A 107 9.00 -10.00 -6.83
N ALA A 108 8.66 -10.64 -7.95
CA ALA A 108 7.26 -10.85 -8.38
C ALA A 108 6.40 -11.55 -7.31
N LEU A 109 6.99 -12.48 -6.55
CA LEU A 109 6.30 -13.18 -5.46
C LEU A 109 6.01 -12.26 -4.27
N ARG A 110 6.81 -11.22 -4.03
CA ARG A 110 6.56 -10.23 -2.97
C ARG A 110 5.45 -9.26 -3.36
N HIS A 111 5.30 -8.96 -4.64
CA HIS A 111 4.10 -8.26 -5.13
C HIS A 111 2.84 -9.14 -5.05
N LEU A 112 2.97 -10.45 -5.28
CA LEU A 112 1.85 -11.37 -5.06
C LEU A 112 1.44 -11.41 -3.58
N ASP A 113 2.40 -11.47 -2.66
CA ASP A 113 2.18 -11.40 -1.20
C ASP A 113 1.47 -10.12 -0.77
N LEU A 114 1.84 -8.98 -1.39
CA LEU A 114 1.17 -7.69 -1.21
C LEU A 114 -0.26 -7.72 -1.74
N GLY A 115 -0.46 -8.23 -2.96
CA GLY A 115 -1.79 -8.40 -3.55
C GLY A 115 -2.72 -9.27 -2.70
N ILE A 116 -2.19 -10.35 -2.11
CA ILE A 116 -2.91 -11.22 -1.18
C ILE A 116 -3.29 -10.48 0.11
N ALA A 117 -2.39 -9.65 0.66
CA ALA A 117 -2.70 -8.79 1.81
C ALA A 117 -3.82 -7.78 1.49
N ILE A 118 -3.70 -7.06 0.37
CA ILE A 118 -4.71 -6.10 -0.09
C ILE A 118 -6.05 -6.79 -0.29
N GLY A 119 -6.07 -7.95 -0.96
CA GLY A 119 -7.28 -8.75 -1.15
C GLY A 119 -7.92 -9.19 0.17
N SER A 120 -7.12 -9.58 1.15
CA SER A 120 -7.60 -9.97 2.48
C SER A 120 -8.21 -8.79 3.26
N ALA A 121 -7.61 -7.60 3.15
CA ALA A 121 -8.17 -6.36 3.70
C ALA A 121 -9.49 -6.00 3.03
N VAL A 122 -9.55 -5.96 1.69
CA VAL A 122 -10.76 -5.61 0.94
C VAL A 122 -11.91 -6.59 1.22
N LYS A 123 -11.61 -7.90 1.31
CA LYS A 123 -12.58 -8.93 1.72
C LYS A 123 -13.14 -8.66 3.12
N THR A 124 -12.31 -8.19 4.05
CA THR A 124 -12.75 -7.84 5.41
C THR A 124 -13.66 -6.62 5.43
N ALA A 125 -13.32 -5.57 4.65
CA ALA A 125 -14.21 -4.43 4.47
C ALA A 125 -15.56 -4.85 3.90
N SER A 126 -15.58 -5.73 2.90
CA SER A 126 -16.81 -6.27 2.30
C SER A 126 -17.68 -7.04 3.31
N ILE A 127 -17.08 -7.89 4.16
CA ILE A 127 -17.81 -8.60 5.22
C ILE A 127 -18.49 -7.61 6.18
N LEU A 128 -17.83 -6.49 6.46
CA LEU A 128 -18.32 -5.44 7.36
C LEU A 128 -19.19 -4.40 6.64
N ASN A 129 -19.51 -4.60 5.37
CA ASN A 129 -20.27 -3.67 4.50
C ASN A 129 -19.66 -2.25 4.43
N ALA A 130 -18.33 -2.16 4.56
CA ALA A 130 -17.62 -0.90 4.40
C ALA A 130 -17.21 -0.70 2.95
N ASP A 131 -17.72 0.37 2.34
CA ASP A 131 -17.29 0.82 1.02
C ASP A 131 -15.81 1.21 1.05
N ASN A 132 -15.07 0.81 0.01
CA ASN A 132 -13.63 1.01 -0.05
C ASN A 132 -13.13 1.05 -1.51
N ARG A 133 -11.94 1.62 -1.68
CA ARG A 133 -11.27 1.70 -2.99
C ARG A 133 -9.75 1.60 -2.84
N VAL A 134 -9.13 0.72 -3.61
CA VAL A 134 -7.67 0.57 -3.69
C VAL A 134 -7.09 1.62 -4.65
N MET A 135 -6.05 2.35 -4.23
CA MET A 135 -5.45 3.45 -4.99
C MET A 135 -3.92 3.48 -4.86
N TYR A 136 -3.22 3.32 -5.99
CA TYR A 136 -1.76 3.40 -6.03
C TYR A 136 -1.21 4.80 -5.62
N ARG A 137 -1.89 5.89 -6.06
CA ARG A 137 -1.43 7.28 -5.85
C ARG A 137 -1.33 7.65 -4.37
N VAL A 138 -2.15 7.03 -3.53
CA VAL A 138 -2.14 7.24 -2.08
C VAL A 138 -0.81 6.77 -1.50
N GLY A 139 -0.31 5.62 -1.96
CA GLY A 139 0.96 5.05 -1.56
C GLY A 139 2.16 5.95 -1.86
N VAL A 140 2.20 6.54 -3.04
CA VAL A 140 3.27 7.47 -3.47
C VAL A 140 3.43 8.63 -2.50
N VAL A 141 2.34 9.30 -2.16
CA VAL A 141 2.38 10.49 -1.30
C VAL A 141 2.54 10.10 0.17
N ALA A 142 1.93 8.99 0.61
CA ALA A 142 2.10 8.49 1.98
C ALA A 142 3.56 8.19 2.31
N ARG A 143 4.28 7.56 1.36
CA ARG A 143 5.72 7.30 1.47
C ARG A 143 6.54 8.58 1.55
N GLN A 144 6.24 9.58 0.69
CA GLN A 144 6.92 10.89 0.72
C GLN A 144 6.72 11.64 2.04
N LEU A 145 5.57 11.47 2.69
CA LEU A 145 5.26 12.08 3.98
C LEU A 145 5.79 11.31 5.20
N GLY A 146 6.35 10.11 5.00
CA GLY A 146 6.74 9.21 6.08
C GLY A 146 5.58 8.69 6.90
N LEU A 147 4.38 8.58 6.30
CA LEU A 147 3.20 7.99 6.96
C LEU A 147 3.23 6.46 6.97
N ILE A 148 4.13 5.85 6.20
CA ILE A 148 4.44 4.43 6.20
C ILE A 148 5.90 4.26 5.80
N ASP A 149 6.65 3.40 6.50
CA ASP A 149 8.00 3.02 6.11
C ASP A 149 7.96 1.83 5.15
N ALA A 150 7.90 2.13 3.86
CA ALA A 150 7.78 1.14 2.80
C ALA A 150 8.62 1.50 1.57
N ASP A 151 9.02 0.48 0.83
CA ASP A 151 9.65 0.61 -0.48
C ASP A 151 8.61 0.71 -1.59
N PHE A 152 7.51 -0.05 -1.46
CA PHE A 152 6.35 -0.05 -2.36
C PHE A 152 5.06 -0.10 -1.53
N VAL A 153 4.03 0.65 -1.93
CA VAL A 153 2.71 0.73 -1.26
C VAL A 153 1.60 0.62 -2.28
#